data_AF-A0A7U9NIU9-F1
#
_entry.id   AF-A0A7U9NIU9-F1
#
_cell.length_a   1.000
_cell.length_b   1.000
_cell.length_c   1.000
_cell.angle_alpha   90.00
_cell.angle_beta   90.00
_cell.angle_gamma   90.00
#
_symmetry.space_group_name_H-M   'P 1'
#
loop_
_entity.id
_entity.type
_entity.pdbx_description
1 polymer ?
#
loop_
_entity_poly.entity_id
_entity_poly.type
_entity_poly.pdbx_seq_one_letter_code
_entity_poly.pdbx_strand_id
1 'polypeptide(L)'
;MMERFLERISLSEYRDNFILKGGMLVAAMVGLDARSTMDLDAAIRGAGVNVEDIENLMSSIIAVPIEDGVEFQVKSILEQLHGKLLDSDILCHALLATASKRGTEGHLKEAKEVFSEVENSHAMQALWSAYRKKFSYAAGSGMEHRYGGGSPFVCSDRGR
;
A
#
# COMPACT_ATOMS: atom_id res chain seq x y z
N MET A 1 17.32 -6.86 5.25
CA MET A 1 17.48 -6.85 3.77
C MET A 1 16.42 -5.98 3.13
N MET A 2 15.13 -6.22 3.37
CA MET A 2 14.04 -5.38 2.85
C MET A 2 14.17 -3.91 3.29
N GLU A 3 14.63 -3.67 4.51
CA GLU A 3 14.81 -2.31 5.07
C GLU A 3 15.79 -1.47 4.23
N ARG A 4 16.80 -2.11 3.63
CA ARG A 4 17.80 -1.44 2.79
C ARG A 4 17.25 -1.04 1.42
N PHE A 5 16.29 -1.81 0.92
CA PHE A 5 15.54 -1.43 -0.28
C PHE A 5 14.58 -0.27 0.01
N LEU A 6 13.87 -0.31 1.13
CA LEU A 6 13.00 0.78 1.57
C LEU A 6 13.76 2.09 1.84
N GLU A 7 14.97 1.98 2.37
CA GLU A 7 15.88 3.12 2.54
C GLU A 7 16.26 3.74 1.18
N ARG A 8 16.63 2.92 0.19
CA ARG A 8 16.88 3.39 -1.17
C ARG A 8 15.67 4.07 -1.80
N ILE A 9 14.45 3.54 -1.61
CA ILE A 9 13.21 4.20 -2.05
C ILE A 9 13.11 5.61 -1.46
N SER A 10 13.37 5.77 -0.16
CA SER A 10 13.23 7.08 0.52
C SER A 10 14.23 8.14 0.08
N LEU A 11 15.40 7.69 -0.39
CA LEU A 11 16.47 8.54 -0.90
C LEU A 11 16.39 8.73 -2.43
N SER A 12 15.55 7.96 -3.12
CA SER A 12 15.34 8.08 -4.56
C SER A 12 14.39 9.22 -4.93
N GLU A 13 14.40 9.61 -6.20
CA GLU A 13 13.42 10.54 -6.77
C GLU A 13 11.96 10.03 -6.69
N TYR A 14 11.77 8.71 -6.52
CA TYR A 14 10.46 8.07 -6.47
C TYR A 14 9.84 8.01 -5.07
N ARG A 15 10.49 8.58 -4.04
CA ARG A 15 10.06 8.45 -2.64
C ARG A 15 8.58 8.79 -2.40
N ASP A 16 8.05 9.78 -3.14
CA ASP A 16 6.69 10.30 -2.97
C ASP A 16 5.68 9.55 -3.87
N ASN A 17 6.18 8.71 -4.77
CA ASN A 17 5.38 7.86 -5.65
C ASN A 17 4.95 6.57 -4.94
N PHE A 18 5.72 6.08 -3.97
CA PHE A 18 5.47 4.81 -3.28
C PHE A 18 4.51 4.93 -2.10
N ILE A 19 3.53 4.02 -2.05
CA ILE A 19 2.64 3.79 -0.90
C ILE A 19 2.85 2.36 -0.42
N LEU A 20 3.49 2.19 0.75
CA LEU A 20 3.68 0.89 1.39
C LEU A 20 2.37 0.37 1.98
N LYS A 21 2.11 -0.93 1.80
CA LYS A 21 0.88 -1.60 2.22
C LYS A 21 1.20 -3.01 2.74
N GLY A 22 0.15 -3.78 3.02
CA GLY A 22 0.25 -5.21 3.33
C GLY A 22 0.63 -5.52 4.78
N GLY A 23 0.77 -6.81 5.05
CA GLY A 23 1.02 -7.34 6.40
C GLY A 23 2.37 -6.96 6.98
N MET A 24 3.38 -6.74 6.12
CA MET A 24 4.71 -6.28 6.55
C MET A 24 4.64 -4.92 7.26
N LEU A 25 3.82 -3.99 6.75
CA LEU A 25 3.64 -2.68 7.38
C LEU A 25 3.00 -2.82 8.77
N VAL A 26 1.93 -3.61 8.86
CA VAL A 26 1.21 -3.83 10.13
C VAL A 26 2.12 -4.50 11.16
N ALA A 27 2.85 -5.54 10.79
CA ALA A 27 3.80 -6.21 11.70
C ALA A 27 4.86 -5.25 12.22
N ALA A 28 5.40 -4.38 11.35
CA ALA A 28 6.41 -3.41 11.72
C ALA A 28 5.86 -2.27 12.61
N MET A 29 4.59 -1.89 12.45
CA MET A 29 3.90 -0.93 13.33
C MET A 29 3.64 -1.52 14.72
N VAL A 30 3.18 -2.77 14.79
CA VAL A 30 2.77 -3.43 16.05
C VAL A 30 3.96 -4.06 16.79
N GLY A 31 5.15 -4.10 16.17
CA GLY A 31 6.35 -4.67 16.78
C GLY A 31 6.33 -6.20 16.86
N LEU A 32 5.59 -6.85 15.96
CA LEU A 32 5.58 -8.31 15.86
C LEU A 32 6.83 -8.76 15.09
N ASP A 33 7.77 -9.39 15.79
CA ASP A 33 9.01 -9.95 15.19
C ASP A 33 8.77 -11.24 14.40
N ALA A 34 7.55 -11.78 14.41
CA ALA A 34 7.16 -12.92 13.59
C ALA A 34 6.92 -12.46 12.14
N ARG A 35 7.98 -12.37 11.34
CA ARG A 35 7.82 -12.20 9.88
C ARG A 35 7.19 -13.46 9.29
N SER A 36 5.86 -13.44 9.10
CA SER A 36 5.16 -14.46 8.33
C SER A 36 5.22 -14.20 6.82
N THR A 37 5.53 -12.97 6.39
CA THR A 37 5.58 -12.55 4.99
C THR A 37 6.89 -11.82 4.66
N MET A 38 7.61 -12.28 3.65
CA MET A 38 8.87 -11.67 3.17
C MET A 38 8.67 -10.70 2.00
N ASP A 39 7.45 -10.62 1.47
CA ASP A 39 7.10 -9.81 0.31
C ASP A 39 6.81 -8.36 0.70
N LEU A 40 7.07 -7.45 -0.25
CA LEU A 40 6.74 -6.03 -0.14
C LEU A 40 5.55 -5.72 -1.06
N ASP A 41 4.42 -5.38 -0.45
CA ASP A 41 3.28 -4.80 -1.18
C ASP A 41 3.42 -3.28 -1.22
N ALA A 42 3.55 -2.72 -2.42
CA ALA A 42 3.55 -1.28 -2.62
C ALA A 42 2.67 -0.89 -3.81
N ALA A 43 2.09 0.30 -3.73
CA ALA A 43 1.46 0.95 -4.88
C ALA A 43 2.30 2.14 -5.31
N ILE A 44 2.42 2.34 -6.63
CA ILE A 44 3.17 3.46 -7.22
C ILE A 44 2.16 4.42 -7.85
N ARG A 45 2.29 5.72 -7.56
CA ARG A 45 1.49 6.80 -8.17
C ARG A 45 2.30 7.53 -9.22
N GLY A 46 1.63 7.95 -10.30
CA GLY A 46 2.21 8.84 -11.30
C GLY A 46 3.36 8.26 -12.12
N ALA A 47 3.54 6.94 -12.11
CA ALA A 47 4.49 6.23 -12.97
C ALA A 47 3.73 5.48 -14.07
N GLY A 48 4.28 5.41 -15.27
CA GLY A 48 3.83 4.46 -16.27
C GLY A 48 4.07 3.05 -15.76
N VAL A 49 3.10 2.15 -15.98
CA VAL A 49 3.11 0.80 -15.40
C VAL A 49 3.59 -0.25 -16.41
N ASN A 50 4.21 0.18 -17.51
CA ASN A 50 4.80 -0.76 -18.46
C ASN A 50 6.14 -1.28 -17.95
N VAL A 51 6.59 -2.41 -18.51
CA VAL A 51 7.83 -3.08 -18.09
C VAL A 51 9.04 -2.15 -18.13
N GLU A 52 9.21 -1.35 -19.17
CA GLU A 52 10.36 -0.47 -19.35
C GLU A 52 10.43 0.61 -18.25
N ASP A 53 9.30 1.25 -17.95
CA ASP A 53 9.20 2.25 -16.89
C ASP A 53 9.51 1.64 -15.53
N ILE A 54 9.04 0.41 -15.26
CA ILE A 54 9.31 -0.30 -14.01
C ILE A 54 10.77 -0.74 -13.93
N GLU A 55 11.38 -1.21 -15.02
CA GLU A 55 12.81 -1.56 -15.08
C GLU A 55 13.69 -0.34 -14.79
N ASN A 56 13.39 0.80 -15.39
CA ASN A 56 14.11 2.07 -15.17
C ASN A 56 13.94 2.56 -13.73
N LEU A 57 12.72 2.50 -13.20
CA LEU A 57 12.41 2.85 -11.82
C LEU A 57 13.19 1.96 -10.83
N MET A 58 13.15 0.65 -11.04
CA MET A 58 13.83 -0.30 -10.16
C MET A 58 15.35 -0.11 -10.22
N SER A 59 15.91 0.08 -11.43
CA SER A 59 17.34 0.33 -11.64
C SER A 59 17.80 1.60 -10.95
N SER A 60 17.01 2.68 -11.04
CA SER A 60 17.30 3.96 -10.40
C SER A 60 17.29 3.85 -8.87
N ILE A 61 16.34 3.10 -8.30
CA ILE A 61 16.26 2.88 -6.85
C ILE A 61 17.44 2.05 -6.36
N ILE A 62 17.77 0.92 -7.00
CA ILE A 62 18.85 0.05 -6.52
C ILE A 62 20.23 0.68 -6.64
N ALA A 63 20.41 1.63 -7.58
CA ALA A 63 21.65 2.37 -7.78
C ALA A 63 21.89 3.48 -6.74
N VAL A 64 20.91 3.79 -5.88
CA VAL A 64 21.08 4.78 -4.80
C VAL A 64 22.24 4.34 -3.89
N PRO A 65 23.30 5.15 -3.75
CA PRO A 65 24.48 4.77 -2.98
C PRO A 65 24.16 4.80 -1.49
N ILE A 66 24.28 3.65 -0.85
CA ILE A 66 24.21 3.49 0.60
C ILE A 66 25.38 2.61 1.03
N GLU A 67 26.17 3.05 2.01
CA GLU A 67 27.28 2.27 2.57
C GLU A 67 26.77 1.18 3.53
N ASP A 68 25.97 0.25 3.01
CA ASP A 68 25.38 -0.85 3.77
C ASP A 68 25.94 -2.24 3.41
N GLY A 69 26.84 -2.30 2.42
CA GLY A 69 27.42 -3.55 1.92
C GLY A 69 26.42 -4.44 1.18
N VAL A 70 25.28 -3.90 0.73
CA VAL A 70 24.24 -4.64 0.02
C VAL A 70 24.19 -4.26 -1.45
N GLU A 71 24.24 -5.28 -2.31
CA GLU A 71 23.98 -5.17 -3.74
C GLU A 71 22.62 -5.78 -4.09
N PHE A 72 21.85 -5.08 -4.93
CA PHE A 72 20.57 -5.55 -5.43
C PHE A 72 20.67 -5.85 -6.92
N GLN A 73 19.97 -6.89 -7.36
CA GLN A 73 19.82 -7.23 -8.77
C GLN A 73 18.36 -7.59 -9.05
N VAL A 74 17.79 -6.99 -10.08
CA VAL A 74 16.47 -7.37 -10.60
C VAL A 74 16.62 -8.69 -11.36
N LYS A 75 15.91 -9.73 -10.94
CA LYS A 75 15.94 -11.04 -11.62
C LYS A 75 14.94 -11.13 -12.77
N SER A 76 13.74 -10.58 -12.58
CA SER A 76 12.66 -10.64 -13.56
C SER A 76 11.58 -9.63 -13.19
N ILE A 77 10.95 -9.03 -14.20
CA ILE A 77 9.74 -8.22 -14.04
C ILE A 77 8.59 -8.95 -14.73
N LEU A 78 7.50 -9.17 -14.00
CA LEU A 78 6.28 -9.76 -14.52
C LEU A 78 5.19 -8.69 -14.52
N GLU A 79 4.66 -8.38 -15.69
CA GLU A 79 3.55 -7.45 -15.84
C GLU A 79 2.25 -8.24 -15.99
N GLN A 80 1.26 -7.93 -15.15
CA GLN A 80 -0.11 -8.39 -15.33
C GLN A 80 -1.02 -7.18 -15.41
N LEU A 81 -1.46 -6.87 -16.63
CA LEU A 81 -2.41 -5.80 -16.88
C LEU A 81 -3.84 -6.31 -16.68
N HIS A 82 -4.50 -5.84 -15.63
CA HIS A 82 -5.96 -5.89 -15.57
C HIS A 82 -6.50 -4.70 -16.38
N GLY A 83 -6.70 -4.92 -17.68
CA GLY A 83 -6.92 -3.90 -18.72
C GLY A 83 -8.25 -3.15 -18.70
N LYS A 84 -8.81 -2.81 -17.54
CA LYS A 84 -9.89 -1.81 -17.45
C LYS A 84 -9.58 -0.82 -16.36
N LEU A 85 -9.86 0.46 -16.63
CA LEU A 85 -10.14 1.47 -15.61
C LEU A 85 -10.92 0.77 -14.49
N LEU A 86 -10.49 0.91 -13.24
CA LEU A 86 -11.18 0.35 -12.08
C LEU A 86 -12.68 0.63 -12.21
N ASP A 87 -13.42 -0.39 -12.64
CA ASP A 87 -14.84 -0.29 -12.90
C ASP A 87 -15.50 -0.44 -11.54
N SER A 88 -16.17 0.63 -11.10
CA SER A 88 -16.78 0.68 -9.78
C SER A 88 -17.80 -0.43 -9.57
N ASP A 89 -18.48 -0.88 -10.63
CA ASP A 89 -19.47 -1.95 -10.56
C ASP A 89 -18.77 -3.30 -10.42
N ILE A 90 -17.74 -3.56 -11.22
CA ILE A 90 -16.91 -4.78 -11.08
C ILE A 90 -16.28 -4.85 -9.69
N LEU A 91 -15.73 -3.74 -9.20
CA LEU A 91 -15.15 -3.67 -7.86
C LEU A 91 -16.20 -3.94 -6.78
N CYS A 92 -17.39 -3.30 -6.86
CA CYS A 92 -18.46 -3.54 -5.88
C CYS A 92 -18.89 -5.01 -5.89
N HIS A 93 -19.10 -5.61 -7.07
CA HIS A 93 -19.46 -7.01 -7.19
C HIS A 93 -18.39 -7.95 -6.64
N ALA A 94 -17.10 -7.70 -6.93
CA ALA A 94 -16.00 -8.52 -6.41
C ALA A 94 -15.88 -8.40 -4.89
N LEU A 95 -16.07 -7.21 -4.33
CA LEU A 95 -16.04 -6.97 -2.89
C LEU A 95 -17.20 -7.67 -2.19
N LEU A 96 -18.43 -7.53 -2.71
CA LEU A 96 -19.62 -8.20 -2.20
C LEU A 96 -19.50 -9.72 -2.28
N ALA A 97 -19.02 -10.25 -3.40
CA ALA A 97 -18.79 -11.69 -3.57
C ALA A 97 -17.75 -12.21 -2.55
N THR A 98 -16.67 -11.46 -2.33
CA THR A 98 -15.64 -11.81 -1.34
C THR A 98 -16.19 -11.76 0.08
N ALA A 99 -16.94 -10.71 0.42
CA ALA A 99 -17.58 -10.56 1.72
C ALA A 99 -18.58 -11.69 1.97
N SER A 100 -19.37 -12.06 0.96
CA SER A 100 -20.34 -13.15 1.08
C SER A 100 -19.70 -14.51 1.24
N LYS A 101 -18.63 -14.79 0.49
CA LYS A 101 -17.83 -16.00 0.69
C LYS A 101 -17.26 -16.11 2.11
N ARG A 102 -17.06 -14.98 2.80
CA ARG A 102 -16.51 -14.90 4.16
C ARG A 102 -17.57 -14.70 5.24
N GLY A 103 -18.84 -14.50 4.87
CA GLY A 103 -19.93 -14.14 5.79
C GLY A 103 -19.75 -12.77 6.46
N THR A 104 -19.12 -11.81 5.78
CA THR A 104 -18.75 -10.49 6.32
C THR A 104 -19.44 -9.32 5.61
N GLU A 105 -20.58 -9.55 4.97
CA GLU A 105 -21.33 -8.50 4.25
C GLU A 105 -21.82 -7.38 5.18
N GLY A 106 -22.12 -7.72 6.45
CA GLY A 106 -22.52 -6.75 7.47
C GLY A 106 -21.49 -5.64 7.65
N HIS A 107 -20.20 -6.01 7.72
CA HIS A 107 -19.10 -5.07 7.92
C HIS A 107 -18.93 -4.05 6.78
N LEU A 108 -19.44 -4.34 5.58
CA LEU A 108 -19.38 -3.39 4.46
C LEU A 108 -20.28 -2.17 4.70
N LYS A 109 -21.35 -2.32 5.49
CA LYS A 109 -22.26 -1.22 5.82
C LYS A 109 -21.61 -0.21 6.78
N GLU A 110 -20.70 -0.70 7.61
CA GLU A 110 -19.99 0.07 8.63
C GLU A 110 -18.66 0.62 8.11
N ALA A 111 -18.30 0.36 6.84
CA ALA A 111 -16.98 0.69 6.29
C ALA A 111 -16.59 2.17 6.50
N LYS A 112 -17.53 3.10 6.33
CA LYS A 112 -17.29 4.53 6.55
C LYS A 112 -16.96 4.86 8.01
N GLU A 113 -17.67 4.23 8.95
CA GLU A 113 -17.47 4.41 10.38
C GLU A 113 -16.14 3.79 10.81
N VAL A 114 -15.84 2.58 10.33
CA VAL A 114 -14.56 1.90 10.56
C VAL A 114 -13.38 2.74 10.05
N PHE A 115 -13.45 3.31 8.85
CA PHE A 115 -12.38 4.16 8.35
C PHE A 115 -12.17 5.41 9.22
N SER A 116 -13.27 6.05 9.61
CA SER A 116 -13.23 7.21 10.52
C SER A 116 -12.66 6.84 11.90
N GLU A 117 -13.00 5.68 12.44
CA GLU A 117 -12.47 5.18 13.71
C GLU A 117 -10.97 4.93 13.63
N VAL A 118 -10.50 4.24 12.58
CA VAL A 118 -9.07 3.95 12.39
C VAL A 118 -8.26 5.23 12.22
N GLU A 119 -8.76 6.21 11.47
CA GLU A 119 -8.11 7.50 11.25
C GLU A 119 -7.97 8.32 12.54
N ASN A 120 -9.01 8.34 13.37
CA ASN A 120 -9.04 9.10 14.62
C ASN A 120 -8.52 8.32 15.83
N SER A 121 -8.14 7.05 15.64
CA SER A 121 -7.61 6.21 16.71
C SER A 121 -6.25 6.70 17.17
N HIS A 122 -6.19 7.13 18.43
CA HIS A 122 -4.95 7.59 19.05
C HIS A 122 -3.90 6.48 19.13
N ALA A 123 -4.34 5.22 19.31
CA ALA A 123 -3.46 4.06 19.28
C ALA A 123 -2.82 3.89 17.90
N MET A 124 -3.62 3.98 16.83
CA MET A 124 -3.10 3.89 15.46
C MET A 124 -2.15 5.04 15.11
N GLN A 125 -2.48 6.26 15.53
CA GLN A 125 -1.62 7.43 15.36
C GLN A 125 -0.29 7.29 16.13
N ALA A 126 -0.33 6.72 17.34
CA ALA A 126 0.85 6.45 18.14
C ALA A 126 1.74 5.36 17.50
N LEU A 127 1.14 4.25 17.04
CA LEU A 127 1.85 3.20 16.30
C LEU A 127 2.47 3.74 15.01
N TRP A 128 1.74 4.57 14.27
CA TRP A 128 2.24 5.23 13.07
C TRP A 128 3.41 6.17 13.39
N SER A 129 3.29 6.97 14.45
CA SER A 129 4.37 7.86 14.89
C SER A 129 5.62 7.10 15.34
N ALA A 130 5.46 5.98 16.06
CA ALA A 130 6.55 5.11 16.46
C ALA A 130 7.24 4.46 15.25
N TYR A 131 6.45 3.97 14.29
CA TYR A 131 6.94 3.43 13.02
C TYR A 131 7.77 4.47 12.26
N ARG A 132 7.27 5.70 12.09
CA ARG A 132 7.99 6.80 11.42
C ARG A 132 9.30 7.19 12.10
N LYS A 133 9.35 7.13 13.44
CA LYS A 133 10.59 7.37 14.20
C LYS A 133 11.61 6.25 14.01
N LYS A 134 11.14 5.01 13.93
CA LYS A 134 12.00 3.82 13.77
C LYS A 134 12.54 3.67 12.35
N PHE A 135 11.77 4.11 11.36
CA PHE A 135 12.07 3.92 9.95
C PHE A 135 12.13 5.26 9.22
N SER A 136 13.36 5.72 8.95
CA SER A 136 13.64 7.00 8.26
C SER A 136 12.89 7.14 6.93
N TYR A 137 12.66 6.03 6.23
CA TYR A 137 11.94 6.01 4.96
C TYR A 137 10.44 6.37 5.07
N ALA A 138 9.84 6.29 6.27
CA ALA A 138 8.45 6.65 6.51
C ALA A 138 8.29 8.09 7.04
N ALA A 139 9.38 8.85 7.17
CA ALA A 139 9.35 10.17 7.78
C ALA A 139 8.60 11.24 6.96
N GLY A 140 8.35 11.03 5.66
CA GLY A 140 7.65 11.99 4.78
C GLY A 140 6.14 11.75 4.59
N SER A 141 5.62 10.57 4.95
CA SER A 141 4.23 10.20 4.70
C SER A 141 3.33 10.49 5.91
N GLY A 142 2.36 11.40 5.75
CA GLY A 142 1.29 11.62 6.72
C GLY A 142 0.30 10.45 6.75
N MET A 143 -0.41 10.29 7.85
CA MET A 143 -1.63 9.46 7.92
C MET A 143 -2.75 10.29 7.28
N GLU A 144 -2.68 10.54 5.96
CA GLU A 144 -3.54 11.52 5.30
C GLU A 144 -4.57 10.85 4.39
N HIS A 145 -5.83 11.24 4.57
CA HIS A 145 -6.94 10.89 3.70
C HIS A 145 -7.24 12.08 2.75
N ARG A 146 -6.97 11.92 1.45
CA ARG A 146 -7.57 12.77 0.40
C ARG A 146 -8.74 12.00 -0.24
N TYR A 147 -9.90 12.05 0.39
CA TYR A 147 -11.16 11.71 -0.27
C TYR A 147 -11.92 13.00 -0.58
N GLY A 148 -12.10 13.29 -1.86
CA GLY A 148 -13.13 14.23 -2.30
C GLY A 148 -14.49 13.72 -1.84
N GLY A 149 -15.29 14.59 -1.22
CA GLY A 149 -16.52 14.23 -0.52
C GLY A 149 -17.50 13.41 -1.37
N GLY A 150 -17.59 12.12 -1.06
CA GLY A 150 -18.57 11.17 -1.58
C GLY A 150 -18.38 9.83 -0.88
N SER A 151 -19.46 9.16 -0.50
CA SER A 151 -19.38 7.77 -0.02
C SER A 151 -18.81 6.89 -1.15
N PRO A 152 -17.71 6.14 -0.95
CA PRO A 152 -17.10 5.34 -2.01
C PRO A 152 -17.92 4.09 -2.37
N PHE A 153 -18.92 3.74 -1.56
CA PHE A 153 -19.78 2.57 -1.77
C PHE A 153 -21.24 2.99 -1.71
N VAL A 154 -21.73 3.59 -2.79
CA VAL A 154 -23.17 3.57 -3.09
C VAL A 154 -23.35 2.56 -4.21
N CYS A 155 -23.41 1.27 -3.84
CA CYS A 155 -23.85 0.25 -4.79
C CYS A 155 -25.34 0.55 -5.03
N SER A 156 -25.64 1.18 -6.16
CA SER A 156 -27.02 1.48 -6.53
C SER A 156 -27.71 0.15 -6.76
N ASP A 157 -28.64 -0.21 -5.87
CA ASP A 157 -29.60 -1.29 -6.08
C ASP A 157 -30.47 -0.93 -7.30
N ARG A 158 -29.94 -1.15 -8.51
CA ARG A 158 -30.79 -1.34 -9.68
C ARG A 158 -31.15 -2.81 -9.71
N GLY A 159 -32.19 -3.09 -8.93
CA GLY A 159 -32.71 -4.43 -8.77
C GLY A 159 -33.28 -5.03 -10.05
N ARG A 160 -33.33 -6.37 -9.95
CA ARG A 160 -34.12 -7.35 -10.70
C ARG A 160 -33.56 -7.85 -12.02
#